data_AF-A0AAC8N685-F1
#
_entry.id   AF-A0AAC8N685-F1
#
_cell.length_a   1.000
_cell.length_b   1.000
_cell.length_c   1.000
_cell.angle_alpha   90.00
_cell.angle_beta   90.00
_cell.angle_gamma   90.00
#
_symmetry.space_group_name_H-M   'P 1'
#
loop_
_entity.id
_entity.type
_entity.pdbx_description
1 polymer ?
#
loop_
_entity_poly.entity_id
_entity_poly.type
_entity_poly.pdbx_seq_one_letter_code
_entity_poly.pdbx_strand_id
1 'polypeptide(L)'
;MERVIEIPREFRCLPFFKESVNSIAYYAEQSFEETIQKTYFIYDIEKQYEPWNEIENSIPVMLNVWKNKHGDIATLFRNRKKQEAEGPMILFAAHLLSIVYWLNEQPVHSLNKIEDFTSELEVQPVNFIERYSFIIKKPNNYHSYIQLAQLYIEIEKLYVKKMITKKKSCSR
;
A
#
# COMPACT_ATOMS: atom_id res chain seq x y z
N MET A 1 3.39 -16.68 18.19
CA MET A 1 4.88 -16.57 18.27
C MET A 1 5.36 -15.31 17.53
N GLU A 2 6.25 -14.50 18.12
CA GLU A 2 6.87 -13.35 17.43
C GLU A 2 7.86 -13.84 16.36
N ARG A 3 7.83 -13.19 15.20
CA ARG A 3 8.71 -13.43 14.06
C ARG A 3 9.37 -12.12 13.65
N VAL A 4 10.59 -12.22 13.16
CA VAL A 4 11.38 -11.08 12.71
C VAL A 4 11.90 -11.39 11.32
N ILE A 5 11.64 -10.50 10.36
CA ILE A 5 12.18 -10.59 9.01
C ILE A 5 13.15 -9.45 8.78
N GLU A 6 14.25 -9.72 8.08
CA GLU A 6 15.17 -8.68 7.65
C GLU A 6 14.59 -7.90 6.47
N ILE A 7 14.71 -6.58 6.50
CA ILE A 7 14.30 -5.69 5.42
C ILE A 7 15.40 -5.71 4.34
N PRO A 8 15.10 -6.14 3.11
CA PRO A 8 16.06 -6.11 2.00
C PRO A 8 16.50 -4.68 1.69
N ARG A 9 17.69 -4.50 1.11
CA ARG A 9 18.25 -3.16 0.82
C ARG A 9 17.36 -2.36 -0.13
N GLU A 10 16.66 -3.06 -1.01
CA GLU A 10 15.73 -2.54 -2.02
C GLU A 10 14.52 -1.85 -1.39
N PHE A 11 14.21 -2.15 -0.12
CA PHE A 11 13.11 -1.56 0.65
C PHE A 11 13.56 -0.48 1.63
N ARG A 12 14.87 -0.31 1.89
CA ARG A 12 15.40 0.68 2.84
C ARG A 12 15.42 2.09 2.24
N CYS A 13 14.23 2.60 1.94
CA CYS A 13 14.01 3.88 1.27
C CYS A 13 13.07 4.77 2.08
N LEU A 14 13.41 6.06 2.19
CA LEU A 14 12.52 7.07 2.76
C LEU A 14 11.30 7.29 1.83
N PRO A 15 10.10 7.56 2.38
CA PRO A 15 9.79 7.77 3.80
C PRO A 15 9.47 6.47 4.56
N PHE A 16 9.57 5.31 3.93
CA PHE A 16 9.16 4.02 4.48
C PHE A 16 10.15 3.53 5.55
N PHE A 17 11.21 2.83 5.14
CA PHE A 17 12.22 2.30 6.04
C PHE A 17 13.47 3.18 6.00
N LYS A 18 13.86 3.74 7.15
CA LYS A 18 15.15 4.41 7.32
C LYS A 18 16.27 3.37 7.32
N GLU A 19 17.50 3.76 6.96
CA GLU A 19 18.66 2.86 6.99
C GLU A 19 18.93 2.23 8.38
N SER A 20 18.49 2.88 9.46
CA SER A 20 18.61 2.36 10.82
C SER A 20 17.61 1.24 11.15
N VAL A 21 16.55 1.08 10.35
CA VAL A 21 15.53 0.04 10.54
C VAL A 21 15.87 -1.14 9.62
N ASN A 22 16.29 -2.25 10.22
CA ASN A 22 16.76 -3.42 9.48
C ASN A 22 15.79 -4.60 9.48
N SER A 23 14.72 -4.53 10.26
CA SER A 23 13.80 -5.66 10.42
C SER A 23 12.36 -5.23 10.70
N ILE A 24 11.41 -6.08 10.31
CA ILE A 24 9.99 -5.98 10.66
C ILE A 24 9.68 -7.11 11.65
N ALA A 25 9.13 -6.76 12.81
CA ALA A 25 8.61 -7.73 13.76
C ALA A 25 7.10 -7.86 13.60
N TYR A 26 6.59 -9.10 13.57
CA TYR A 26 5.17 -9.40 13.51
C TYR A 26 4.86 -10.69 14.28
N TYR A 27 3.59 -10.94 14.57
CA TYR A 27 3.18 -12.14 15.29
C TYR A 27 2.53 -13.11 14.32
N ALA A 28 3.03 -14.35 14.26
CA ALA A 28 2.55 -15.36 13.31
C ALA A 28 1.06 -15.74 13.48
N GLU A 29 0.47 -15.41 14.63
CA GLU A 29 -0.94 -15.68 14.94
C GLU A 29 -1.85 -14.49 14.60
N GLN A 30 -1.29 -13.35 14.20
CA GLN A 30 -2.08 -12.21 13.74
C GLN A 30 -2.71 -12.54 12.39
N SER A 31 -3.97 -12.15 12.26
CA SER A 31 -4.66 -12.16 10.97
C SER A 31 -3.98 -11.21 9.97
N PHE A 32 -4.29 -11.41 8.70
CA PHE A 32 -3.86 -10.51 7.62
C PHE A 32 -4.20 -9.05 7.94
N GLU A 33 -5.44 -8.79 8.38
CA GLU A 33 -5.95 -7.46 8.73
C GLU A 33 -5.20 -6.82 9.91
N GLU A 34 -4.91 -7.58 10.96
CA GLU A 34 -4.15 -7.07 12.12
C GLU A 34 -2.70 -6.73 11.75
N THR A 35 -2.11 -7.52 10.86
CA THR A 35 -0.73 -7.34 10.41
C THR A 35 -0.61 -6.07 9.56
N ILE A 36 -1.46 -5.89 8.55
CA ILE A 36 -1.40 -4.70 7.68
C ILE A 36 -1.70 -3.40 8.44
N GLN A 37 -2.46 -3.45 9.54
CA GLN A 37 -2.69 -2.26 10.36
C GLN A 37 -1.45 -1.77 11.12
N LYS A 38 -0.43 -2.62 11.29
CA LYS A 38 0.78 -2.32 12.07
C LYS A 38 2.03 -2.14 11.21
N THR A 39 2.04 -2.73 10.01
CA THR A 39 3.21 -2.73 9.14
C THR A 39 2.81 -2.68 7.66
N TYR A 40 3.81 -2.57 6.79
CA TYR A 40 3.68 -2.53 5.34
C TYR A 40 4.83 -3.30 4.68
N PHE A 41 4.63 -3.72 3.42
CA PHE A 41 5.58 -4.52 2.61
C PHE A 41 6.01 -5.88 3.15
N ILE A 42 5.52 -6.31 4.32
CA ILE A 42 5.85 -7.62 4.91
C ILE A 42 5.58 -8.78 3.94
N TYR A 43 4.43 -8.78 3.27
CA TYR A 43 4.06 -9.86 2.34
C TYR A 43 4.85 -9.80 1.04
N ASP A 44 5.22 -8.61 0.58
CA ASP A 44 6.08 -8.42 -0.59
C ASP A 44 7.52 -8.93 -0.34
N ILE A 45 7.98 -8.85 0.91
CA ILE A 45 9.33 -9.26 1.35
C ILE A 45 9.38 -10.75 1.71
N GLU A 46 8.52 -11.23 2.61
CA GLU A 46 8.63 -12.56 3.20
C GLU A 46 8.08 -13.67 2.31
N LYS A 47 7.08 -13.36 1.46
CA LYS A 47 6.46 -14.26 0.47
C LYS A 47 5.95 -15.61 1.00
N GLN A 48 5.76 -15.77 2.32
CA GLN A 48 5.11 -16.97 2.88
C GLN A 48 3.61 -17.02 2.55
N TYR A 49 2.99 -15.85 2.52
CA TYR A 49 1.69 -15.63 1.93
C TYR A 49 1.87 -14.62 0.80
N GLU A 50 1.24 -14.88 -0.33
CA GLU A 50 1.40 -14.10 -1.57
C GLU A 50 0.05 -13.44 -1.94
N PRO A 51 -0.29 -12.27 -1.36
CA PRO A 51 -1.59 -11.63 -1.53
C PRO A 51 -1.97 -11.33 -2.99
N TRP A 52 -0.98 -11.19 -3.88
CA TRP A 52 -1.18 -10.94 -5.30
C TRP A 52 -1.72 -12.16 -6.07
N ASN A 53 -1.67 -13.36 -5.49
CA ASN A 53 -2.31 -14.56 -6.08
C ASN A 53 -3.79 -14.69 -5.68
N GLU A 54 -4.23 -13.98 -4.63
CA GLU A 54 -5.59 -14.05 -4.07
C GLU A 54 -6.22 -12.65 -3.92
N ILE A 55 -6.11 -11.84 -4.98
CA ILE A 55 -6.55 -10.44 -4.96
C ILE A 55 -8.03 -10.25 -4.63
N GLU A 56 -8.87 -11.25 -4.91
CA GLU A 56 -10.28 -11.32 -4.52
C GLU A 56 -10.51 -11.28 -3.00
N ASN A 57 -9.53 -11.73 -2.22
CA ASN A 57 -9.58 -11.78 -0.76
C ASN A 57 -8.72 -10.68 -0.14
N SER A 58 -7.50 -10.47 -0.66
CA SER A 58 -6.52 -9.57 -0.05
C SER A 58 -6.84 -8.08 -0.26
N ILE A 59 -7.20 -7.66 -1.48
CA ILE A 59 -7.47 -6.25 -1.80
C ILE A 59 -8.70 -5.73 -1.05
N PRO A 60 -9.84 -6.44 -0.96
CA PRO A 60 -10.98 -5.97 -0.17
C PRO A 60 -10.63 -5.67 1.29
N VAL A 61 -9.78 -6.48 1.93
CA VAL A 61 -9.35 -6.24 3.30
C VAL A 61 -8.53 -4.95 3.40
N MET A 62 -7.57 -4.73 2.50
CA MET A 62 -6.79 -3.49 2.44
C MET A 62 -7.67 -2.26 2.23
N LEU A 63 -8.64 -2.34 1.32
CA LEU A 63 -9.60 -1.26 1.06
C LEU A 63 -10.51 -1.00 2.26
N ASN A 64 -10.93 -2.05 2.98
CA ASN A 64 -11.75 -1.91 4.18
C ASN A 64 -10.97 -1.21 5.32
N VAL A 65 -9.71 -1.59 5.53
CA VAL A 65 -8.84 -0.92 6.51
C VAL A 65 -8.67 0.56 6.18
N TRP A 66 -8.43 0.91 4.90
CA TRP A 66 -8.40 2.30 4.46
C TRP A 66 -9.72 3.04 4.77
N LYS A 67 -10.86 2.48 4.35
CA LYS A 67 -12.21 3.05 4.57
C LYS A 67 -12.48 3.37 6.04
N ASN A 68 -12.03 2.52 6.95
CA ASN A 68 -12.24 2.69 8.38
C ASN A 68 -11.30 3.72 9.03
N LYS A 69 -10.15 4.02 8.42
CA LYS A 69 -9.08 4.81 9.05
C LYS A 69 -8.83 6.17 8.40
N HIS A 70 -9.17 6.36 7.13
CA HIS A 70 -8.80 7.61 6.45
C HIS A 70 -9.52 8.85 7.02
N GLY A 71 -10.70 8.68 7.63
CA GLY A 71 -11.40 9.73 8.36
C GLY A 71 -10.63 10.26 9.58
N ASP A 72 -9.85 9.39 10.25
CA ASP A 72 -8.99 9.79 11.37
C ASP A 72 -7.84 10.68 10.87
N ILE A 73 -7.25 10.33 9.72
CA ILE A 73 -6.21 11.14 9.07
C ILE A 73 -6.75 12.52 8.69
N ALA A 74 -7.95 12.57 8.11
CA ALA A 74 -8.63 13.83 7.80
C ALA A 74 -8.82 14.70 9.05
N THR A 75 -9.17 14.07 10.18
CA THR A 75 -9.34 14.74 11.47
C THR A 75 -8.02 15.29 12.00
N LEU A 76 -6.91 14.57 11.85
CA LEU A 76 -5.57 15.07 12.21
C LEU A 76 -5.21 16.33 11.42
N PHE A 77 -5.44 16.35 10.10
CA PHE A 77 -5.21 17.53 9.28
C PHE A 77 -6.12 18.70 9.67
N ARG A 78 -7.41 18.44 9.90
CA ARG A 78 -8.37 19.46 10.37
C ARG A 78 -7.93 20.09 11.68
N ASN A 79 -7.41 19.27 12.60
CA ASN A 79 -6.91 19.70 13.90
C ASN A 79 -5.47 20.26 13.86
N ARG A 80 -4.90 20.47 12.66
CA ARG A 80 -3.53 20.96 12.44
C ARG A 80 -2.43 20.08 13.03
N LYS A 81 -2.74 18.80 13.30
CA LYS A 81 -1.83 17.78 13.83
C LYS A 81 -1.04 17.09 12.70
N LYS A 82 -0.39 17.89 11.86
CA LYS A 82 0.27 17.39 10.64
C LYS A 82 1.37 16.35 10.88
N GLN A 83 2.08 16.43 12.01
CA GLN A 83 3.13 15.47 12.36
C GLN A 83 2.55 14.12 12.79
N GLU A 84 1.41 14.13 13.49
CA GLU A 84 0.70 12.89 13.85
C GLU A 84 0.10 12.21 12.60
N ALA A 85 -0.22 12.98 11.55
CA ALA A 85 -0.74 12.44 10.29
C ALA A 85 0.33 11.76 9.42
N GLU A 86 1.62 12.06 9.63
CA GLU A 86 2.71 11.57 8.78
C GLU A 86 2.81 10.03 8.79
N GLY A 87 2.78 9.40 9.96
CA GLY A 87 2.87 7.95 10.10
C GLY A 87 1.74 7.21 9.35
N PRO A 88 0.46 7.51 9.64
CA PRO A 88 -0.67 6.94 8.90
C PRO A 88 -0.62 7.20 7.39
N MET A 89 -0.18 8.38 6.97
CA MET A 89 -0.03 8.71 5.54
C MET A 89 1.03 7.84 4.86
N ILE A 90 2.16 7.57 5.51
CA ILE A 90 3.20 6.67 4.99
C ILE A 90 2.68 5.23 4.92
N LEU A 91 2.00 4.75 5.98
CA LEU A 91 1.41 3.42 6.03
C LEU A 91 0.47 3.18 4.84
N PHE A 92 -0.48 4.09 4.62
CA PHE A 92 -1.46 3.93 3.55
C PHE A 92 -0.90 4.24 2.17
N ALA A 93 0.15 5.06 2.04
CA ALA A 93 0.89 5.15 0.78
C ALA A 93 1.56 3.80 0.44
N ALA A 94 2.21 3.15 1.40
CA ALA A 94 2.84 1.85 1.19
C ALA A 94 1.81 0.77 0.81
N HIS A 95 0.66 0.75 1.48
CA HIS A 95 -0.45 -0.13 1.14
C HIS A 95 -0.99 0.13 -0.26
N LEU A 96 -1.19 1.40 -0.63
CA LEU A 96 -1.65 1.76 -1.98
C LEU A 96 -0.70 1.23 -3.05
N LEU A 97 0.62 1.38 -2.85
CA LEU A 97 1.62 0.82 -3.77
C LEU A 97 1.49 -0.70 -3.87
N SER A 98 1.37 -1.37 -2.74
CA SER A 98 1.19 -2.83 -2.69
C SER A 98 -0.05 -3.23 -3.50
N ILE A 99 -1.18 -2.56 -3.31
CA ILE A 99 -2.41 -2.82 -4.07
C ILE A 99 -2.20 -2.62 -5.58
N VAL A 100 -1.48 -1.56 -6.00
CA VAL A 100 -1.18 -1.33 -7.43
C VAL A 100 -0.38 -2.49 -8.01
N TYR A 101 0.66 -2.97 -7.31
CA TYR A 101 1.44 -4.12 -7.78
C TYR A 101 0.63 -5.41 -7.77
N TRP A 102 -0.16 -5.66 -6.72
CA TRP A 102 -0.98 -6.86 -6.61
C TRP A 102 -2.10 -6.88 -7.66
N LEU A 103 -2.65 -5.73 -8.05
CA LEU A 103 -3.55 -5.62 -9.21
C LEU A 103 -2.88 -6.03 -10.51
N ASN A 104 -1.56 -6.09 -10.57
CA ASN A 104 -0.77 -6.60 -11.68
C ASN A 104 -0.19 -7.99 -11.37
N GLU A 105 -0.76 -8.72 -10.40
CA GLU A 105 -0.43 -10.11 -10.04
C GLU A 105 1.04 -10.31 -9.65
N GLN A 106 1.65 -9.28 -9.07
CA GLN A 106 3.04 -9.32 -8.65
C GLN A 106 3.25 -8.58 -7.33
N PRO A 107 4.28 -8.93 -6.54
CA PRO A 107 4.66 -8.18 -5.36
C PRO A 107 5.37 -6.88 -5.75
N VAL A 108 5.47 -5.96 -4.79
CA VAL A 108 6.49 -4.90 -4.88
C VAL A 108 7.87 -5.57 -4.79
N HIS A 109 8.72 -5.38 -5.78
CA HIS A 109 10.06 -5.99 -5.79
C HIS A 109 11.13 -5.07 -5.19
N SER A 110 10.97 -3.76 -5.36
CA SER A 110 11.94 -2.75 -4.98
C SER A 110 11.27 -1.40 -4.83
N LEU A 111 11.68 -0.63 -3.83
CA LEU A 111 11.34 0.80 -3.70
C LEU A 111 12.38 1.70 -4.38
N ASN A 112 13.55 1.14 -4.74
CA ASN A 112 14.50 1.82 -5.61
C ASN A 112 13.93 1.89 -7.03
N LYS A 113 14.03 3.06 -7.66
CA LYS A 113 13.53 3.29 -9.02
C LYS A 113 12.05 2.93 -9.19
N ILE A 114 11.24 3.23 -8.16
CA ILE A 114 9.80 2.99 -8.17
C ILE A 114 9.11 3.60 -9.40
N GLU A 115 9.60 4.74 -9.88
CA GLU A 115 9.05 5.43 -11.06
C GLU A 115 9.19 4.55 -12.33
N ASP A 116 10.36 3.97 -12.55
CA ASP A 116 10.65 3.11 -13.69
C ASP A 116 9.74 1.88 -13.68
N PHE A 117 9.78 1.08 -12.61
CA PHE A 117 9.04 -0.18 -12.51
C PHE A 117 7.53 0.00 -12.52
N THR A 118 7.03 1.06 -11.88
CA THR A 118 5.58 1.29 -11.81
C THR A 118 5.03 1.80 -13.13
N SER A 119 5.84 2.50 -13.94
CA SER A 119 5.42 2.97 -15.27
C SER A 119 5.11 1.83 -16.24
N GLU A 120 5.69 0.65 -16.01
CA GLU A 120 5.49 -0.56 -16.81
C GLU A 120 4.21 -1.33 -16.43
N LEU A 121 3.55 -0.98 -15.31
CA LEU A 121 2.34 -1.67 -14.86
C LEU A 121 1.13 -1.33 -15.75
N GLU A 122 0.41 -2.36 -16.18
CA GLU A 122 -0.78 -2.20 -17.01
C GLU A 122 -1.97 -1.61 -16.23
N VAL A 123 -2.17 -2.08 -14.99
CA VAL A 123 -3.27 -1.67 -14.13
C VAL A 123 -2.79 -0.65 -13.11
N GLN A 124 -2.99 0.63 -13.39
CA GLN A 124 -2.65 1.73 -12.47
C GLN A 124 -3.59 2.95 -12.62
N PRO A 125 -3.72 3.79 -11.58
CA PRO A 125 -4.45 5.06 -11.66
C PRO A 125 -3.84 6.02 -12.68
N VAL A 126 -4.61 7.02 -13.09
CA VAL A 126 -4.12 8.04 -14.03
C VAL A 126 -3.08 8.92 -13.33
N ASN A 127 -1.95 9.16 -14.00
CA ASN A 127 -0.80 9.92 -13.48
C ASN A 127 -0.36 9.42 -12.09
N PHE A 128 -0.41 8.10 -11.87
CA PHE A 128 -0.15 7.50 -10.57
C PHE A 128 1.20 7.94 -10.00
N ILE A 129 2.28 7.79 -10.77
CA ILE A 129 3.64 8.10 -10.28
C ILE A 129 3.79 9.56 -9.86
N GLU A 130 3.32 10.51 -10.65
CA GLU A 130 3.41 11.94 -10.30
C GLU A 130 2.73 12.22 -8.94
N ARG A 131 1.51 11.71 -8.77
CA ARG A 131 0.70 11.91 -7.57
C ARG A 131 1.28 11.16 -6.38
N TYR A 132 1.72 9.92 -6.60
CA TYR A 132 2.33 9.08 -5.59
C TYR A 132 3.66 9.68 -5.08
N SER A 133 4.53 10.10 -6.00
CA SER A 133 5.79 10.79 -5.69
C SER A 133 5.56 12.06 -4.87
N PHE A 134 4.50 12.84 -5.17
CA PHE A 134 4.12 13.98 -4.34
C PHE A 134 3.70 13.56 -2.92
N ILE A 135 2.87 12.52 -2.78
CA ILE A 135 2.37 12.03 -1.49
C ILE A 135 3.54 11.59 -0.60
N ILE A 136 4.44 10.75 -1.09
CA ILE A 136 5.55 10.20 -0.30
C ILE A 136 6.63 11.25 0.01
N LYS A 137 6.75 12.30 -0.81
CA LYS A 137 7.66 13.43 -0.54
C LYS A 137 7.13 14.37 0.53
N LYS A 138 5.80 14.48 0.67
CA LYS A 138 5.13 15.40 1.61
C LYS A 138 3.98 14.71 2.34
N PRO A 139 4.20 13.60 3.07
CA PRO A 139 3.12 12.85 3.71
C PRO A 139 2.36 13.67 4.77
N ASN A 140 3.02 14.64 5.40
CA ASN A 140 2.41 15.55 6.38
C ASN A 140 1.68 16.77 5.76
N ASN A 141 1.34 16.75 4.47
CA ASN A 141 0.59 17.80 3.78
C ASN A 141 -0.86 17.38 3.52
N TYR A 142 -1.83 18.27 3.77
CA TYR A 142 -3.24 18.01 3.53
C TYR A 142 -3.54 17.69 2.05
N HIS A 143 -2.85 18.34 1.11
CA HIS A 143 -3.00 18.03 -0.31
C HIS A 143 -2.56 16.60 -0.63
N SER A 144 -1.54 16.07 0.06
CA SER A 144 -1.14 14.67 -0.08
C SER A 144 -2.25 13.73 0.41
N TYR A 145 -2.95 14.07 1.50
CA TYR A 145 -4.11 13.31 1.95
C TYR A 145 -5.22 13.28 0.90
N ILE A 146 -5.56 14.43 0.30
CA ILE A 146 -6.57 14.49 -0.77
C ILE A 146 -6.16 13.63 -1.96
N GLN A 147 -4.91 13.72 -2.39
CA GLN A 147 -4.38 12.90 -3.49
C GLN A 147 -4.45 11.40 -3.16
N LEU A 148 -4.03 11.01 -1.95
CA LEU A 148 -4.09 9.62 -1.50
C LEU A 148 -5.53 9.10 -1.49
N ALA A 149 -6.47 9.86 -0.95
CA ALA A 149 -7.88 9.49 -0.92
C ALA A 149 -8.49 9.34 -2.32
N GLN A 150 -8.15 10.23 -3.26
CA GLN A 150 -8.56 10.11 -4.65
C GLN A 150 -7.97 8.87 -5.33
N LEU A 151 -6.68 8.57 -5.09
CA LEU A 151 -6.05 7.36 -5.62
C LEU A 151 -6.71 6.08 -5.10
N TYR A 152 -7.13 6.03 -3.83
CA TYR A 152 -7.90 4.90 -3.31
C TYR A 152 -9.25 4.71 -4.01
N ILE A 153 -9.97 5.80 -4.33
CA ILE A 153 -11.22 5.75 -5.11
C ILE A 153 -10.96 5.20 -6.52
N GLU A 154 -9.86 5.62 -7.15
CA GLU A 154 -9.49 5.14 -8.49
C GLU A 154 -9.08 3.66 -8.46
N ILE A 155 -8.30 3.24 -7.45
CA ILE A 155 -7.89 1.85 -7.26
C ILE A 155 -9.09 0.93 -7.03
N GLU A 156 -10.08 1.35 -6.25
CA GLU A 156 -11.28 0.55 -6.04
C GLU A 156 -12.04 0.31 -7.37
N LYS A 157 -12.10 1.31 -8.25
CA LYS A 157 -12.68 1.16 -9.59
C LYS A 157 -11.87 0.20 -10.46
N LEU A 158 -10.54 0.29 -10.44
CA LEU A 158 -9.67 -0.62 -11.18
C LEU A 158 -9.80 -2.06 -10.69
N TYR A 159 -9.86 -2.26 -9.37
CA TYR A 159 -10.11 -3.57 -8.77
C TYR A 159 -11.44 -4.17 -9.25
N VAL A 160 -12.54 -3.42 -9.15
CA VAL A 160 -13.86 -3.88 -9.63
C VAL A 160 -13.82 -4.25 -11.12
N LYS A 161 -13.18 -3.42 -11.96
CA LYS A 161 -12.98 -3.72 -13.38
C LYS A 161 -12.22 -5.04 -13.58
N LYS A 162 -11.12 -5.25 -12.86
CA LYS A 162 -10.31 -6.48 -12.94
C LYS A 162 -11.11 -7.72 -12.53
N MET A 163 -11.89 -7.63 -11.45
CA MET A 163 -12.75 -8.73 -10.98
C MET A 163 -13.85 -9.11 -11.98
N ILE A 164 -14.44 -8.13 -12.67
CA ILE A 164 -15.44 -8.40 -13.72
C ILE A 164 -14.80 -9.12 -14.91
N THR A 165 -13.61 -8.70 -15.33
CA THR A 165 -12.88 -9.35 -16.44
C THR A 165 -12.47 -10.78 -16.09
N LYS A 166 -11.95 -11.02 -14.88
CA LYS A 166 -11.55 -12.36 -14.38
C LYS A 166 -12.74 -13.33 -14.30
N LYS A 167 -13.93 -12.86 -13.92
CA LYS A 167 -15.15 -13.70 -13.94
C LYS A 167 -15.56 -14.09 -15.36
N LYS A 168 -15.49 -13.17 -16.32
CA LYS A 168 -15.84 -13.44 -17.72
C LYS A 168 -14.91 -14.45 -18.40
N SER A 169 -13.63 -14.50 -18.03
CA SER A 169 -12.69 -15.49 -18.56
C SER A 169 -12.88 -16.89 -17.97
N CYS A 170 -13.36 -17.00 -16.74
CA CYS A 170 -13.62 -18.30 -16.08
C CYS A 170 -14.98 -18.93 -16.49
N SER A 171 -15.91 -18.13 -17.02
CA SER A 171 -17.22 -18.60 -17.50
C SER A 171 -17.27 -18.93 -19.01
N ARG A 172 -16.11 -19.02 -19.68
CA ARG A 172 -15.96 -19.47 -21.07
C ARG A 172 -15.18 -20.76 -21.11
#